data_AF-A0A1Y4RZ72-F1
#
_entry.id   AF-A0A1Y4RZ72-F1
#
_cell.length_a   1.000
_cell.length_b   1.000
_cell.length_c   1.000
_cell.angle_alpha   90.00
_cell.angle_beta   90.00
_cell.angle_gamma   90.00
#
_symmetry.space_group_name_H-M   'P 1'
#
loop_
_entity.id
_entity.type
_entity.pdbx_description
1 polymer ?
#
loop_
_entity_poly.entity_id
_entity_poly.type
_entity_poly.pdbx_seq_one_letter_code
_entity_poly.pdbx_strand_id
1 'polypeptide(L)'
;MKIDTTKIEGYANMSPEEKLAALEGYDMPEPTQDSGEIQRLKDAVSRANSEAADYKRQLRAKQTDDEAKAAEDAKAREAMQQELESLRRDKAVGAYQAKFLELGYDATAAADAAKALQAGEFDKVFAAQAAFIDATKKAAAAGALDKQPGLSHGDPVGAEAKKQAEIAALRRYMGLPPEKKG
;
A
#
# COMPACT_ATOMS: atom_id res chain seq x y z
N MET A 1 19.82 71.94 27.46
CA MET A 1 18.79 72.73 26.76
C MET A 1 19.35 74.11 26.53
N LYS A 2 19.28 74.65 25.31
CA LYS A 2 19.59 76.07 25.08
C LYS A 2 18.30 76.86 25.31
N ILE A 3 18.35 77.92 26.10
CA ILE A 3 17.23 78.83 26.29
C ILE A 3 16.97 79.53 24.96
N ASP A 4 15.73 79.47 24.47
CA ASP A 4 15.33 80.17 23.28
C ASP A 4 15.06 81.64 23.62
N THR A 5 16.11 82.46 23.53
CA THR A 5 16.07 83.88 23.88
C THR A 5 15.20 84.72 22.94
N THR A 6 14.68 84.14 21.85
CA THR A 6 13.71 84.82 20.97
C THR A 6 12.33 84.98 21.62
N LYS A 7 12.07 84.21 22.69
CA LYS A 7 10.83 84.28 23.48
C LYS A 7 10.86 85.34 24.58
N ILE A 8 12.00 86.02 24.76
CA ILE A 8 12.15 87.14 25.69
C ILE A 8 12.06 88.42 24.84
N GLU A 9 10.95 89.15 24.94
CA GLU A 9 10.72 90.35 24.14
C GLU A 9 11.82 91.40 24.38
N GLY A 10 12.40 91.92 23.29
CA GLY A 10 13.43 92.96 23.35
C GLY A 10 14.82 92.48 23.82
N TYR A 11 15.02 91.18 24.04
CA TYR A 11 16.29 90.63 24.57
C TYR A 11 17.53 91.07 23.80
N ALA A 12 17.47 91.21 22.47
CA ALA A 12 18.62 91.66 21.67
C ALA A 12 19.07 93.09 22.03
N ASN A 13 18.13 93.97 22.40
CA ASN A 13 18.34 95.40 22.62
C ASN A 13 18.54 95.78 24.10
N MET A 14 18.48 94.82 25.02
CA MET A 14 18.70 95.03 26.46
C MET A 14 20.18 95.20 26.81
N SER A 15 20.45 95.98 27.86
CA SER A 15 21.76 96.06 28.51
C SER A 15 22.17 94.72 29.14
N PRO A 16 23.45 94.49 29.43
CA PRO A 16 23.91 93.21 29.99
C PRO A 16 23.22 92.84 31.31
N GLU A 17 22.88 93.83 32.14
CA GLU A 17 22.22 93.63 33.44
C GLU A 17 20.74 93.26 33.25
N GLU A 18 20.05 93.91 32.32
CA GLU A 18 18.66 93.60 31.97
C GLU A 18 18.51 92.23 31.31
N LYS A 19 19.49 91.81 30.49
CA LYS A 19 19.56 90.46 29.94
C LYS A 19 19.70 89.41 31.04
N LEU A 20 20.52 89.70 32.05
CA LEU A 20 20.71 88.81 33.19
C LEU A 20 19.41 88.65 33.98
N ALA A 21 18.76 89.76 34.32
CA ALA A 21 17.48 89.77 35.03
C ALA A 21 16.36 89.10 34.22
N ALA A 22 16.33 89.30 32.90
CA ALA A 22 15.35 88.67 32.01
C ALA A 22 15.57 87.16 31.86
N LEU A 23 16.82 86.69 31.90
CA LEU A 23 17.14 85.26 31.94
C LEU A 23 16.83 84.64 33.31
N GLU A 24 17.11 85.35 34.40
CA GLU A 24 16.82 84.90 35.77
C GLU A 24 15.31 84.84 36.04
N GLY A 25 14.53 85.75 35.46
CA GLY A 25 13.07 85.75 35.51
C GLY A 25 12.38 84.89 34.44
N TYR A 26 13.14 84.24 33.55
CA TYR A 26 12.56 83.40 32.50
C TYR A 26 12.22 82.02 33.05
N ASP A 27 10.97 81.84 33.46
CA ASP A 27 10.41 80.52 33.73
C ASP A 27 10.19 79.78 32.40
N MET A 28 10.95 78.70 32.21
CA MET A 28 10.80 77.82 31.06
C MET A 28 9.42 77.15 31.18
N PRO A 29 8.51 77.26 30.17
CA PRO A 29 7.24 76.55 30.24
C PRO A 29 7.54 75.06 30.37
N GLU A 30 7.00 74.41 31.40
CA GLU A 30 7.11 72.96 31.52
C GLU A 30 6.63 72.34 30.20
N PRO A 31 7.34 71.36 29.64
CA PRO A 31 6.84 70.64 28.48
C PRO A 31 5.51 70.04 28.90
N THR A 32 4.42 70.59 28.38
CA THR A 32 3.07 70.06 28.58
C THR A 32 3.09 68.66 28.01
N GLN A 33 3.33 67.66 28.85
CA GLN A 33 3.22 66.28 28.44
C GLN A 33 1.77 66.10 28.04
N ASP A 34 1.52 65.92 26.74
CA ASP A 34 0.19 65.69 26.18
C ASP A 34 -0.29 64.29 26.61
N SER A 35 -0.54 64.16 27.90
CA SER A 35 -0.78 62.90 28.61
C SER A 35 -1.99 62.17 28.06
N GLY A 36 -2.96 62.91 27.52
CA GLY A 36 -4.11 62.36 26.80
C GLY A 36 -3.73 61.68 25.48
N GLU A 37 -2.80 62.23 24.71
CA GLU A 37 -2.36 61.64 23.45
C GLU A 37 -1.45 60.43 23.69
N ILE A 38 -0.59 60.49 24.70
CA ILE A 38 0.22 59.34 25.15
C ILE A 38 -0.69 58.21 25.64
N GLN A 39 -1.75 58.51 26.39
CA GLN A 39 -2.69 57.50 26.87
C GLN A 39 -3.47 56.87 25.70
N ARG A 40 -3.94 57.67 24.73
CA ARG A 40 -4.59 57.17 23.50
C ARG A 40 -3.68 56.25 22.70
N LEU A 41 -2.40 56.61 22.54
CA LEU A 41 -1.41 55.79 21.85
C LEU A 41 -1.15 54.47 22.60
N LYS A 42 -1.05 54.50 23.93
CA LYS A 42 -0.90 53.29 24.76
C LYS A 42 -2.12 52.36 24.65
N ASP A 43 -3.33 52.92 24.63
CA ASP A 43 -4.57 52.15 24.47
C ASP A 43 -4.66 51.55 23.06
N ALA A 44 -4.30 52.31 22.04
CA ALA A 44 -4.25 51.83 20.65
C ALA A 44 -3.24 50.69 20.48
N VAL A 45 -2.04 50.83 21.06
CA VAL A 45 -1.00 49.78 21.04
C VAL A 45 -1.46 48.55 21.82
N SER A 46 -2.11 48.71 22.97
CA SER A 46 -2.63 47.59 23.76
C SER A 46 -3.74 46.82 23.02
N ARG A 47 -4.62 47.53 22.30
CA ARG A 47 -5.64 46.92 21.44
C ARG A 47 -5.00 46.17 20.27
N ALA A 48 -4.09 46.80 19.55
CA ALA A 48 -3.37 46.16 18.43
C ALA A 48 -2.60 44.91 18.88
N ASN A 49 -1.96 44.95 20.06
CA ASN A 49 -1.26 43.80 20.63
C ASN A 49 -2.22 42.66 20.99
N SER A 50 -3.41 42.99 21.52
CA SER A 50 -4.44 41.99 21.85
C SER A 50 -4.98 41.33 20.58
N GLU A 51 -5.30 42.12 19.55
CA GLU A 51 -5.75 41.61 18.25
C GLU A 51 -4.68 40.75 17.57
N ALA A 52 -3.41 41.16 17.62
CA ALA A 52 -2.30 40.36 17.09
C ALA A 52 -2.13 39.03 17.85
N ALA A 53 -2.31 39.05 19.18
CA ALA A 53 -2.26 37.83 19.99
C ALA A 53 -3.40 36.87 19.64
N ASP A 54 -4.61 37.38 19.45
CA ASP A 54 -5.78 36.58 19.07
C ASP A 54 -5.66 36.04 17.64
N TYR A 55 -5.17 36.83 16.68
CA TYR A 55 -4.85 36.35 15.34
C TYR A 55 -3.82 35.23 15.37
N LYS A 56 -2.77 35.37 16.18
CA LYS A 56 -1.73 34.34 16.34
C LYS A 56 -2.29 33.06 16.95
N ARG A 57 -3.23 33.15 17.90
CA ARG A 57 -3.93 31.99 18.47
C ARG A 57 -4.82 31.32 17.44
N GLN A 58 -5.65 32.08 16.72
CA GLN A 58 -6.53 31.55 15.68
C GLN A 58 -5.75 30.89 14.53
N LEU A 59 -4.63 31.50 14.11
CA LEU A 59 -3.79 30.92 13.06
C LEU A 59 -3.19 29.58 13.50
N ARG A 60 -2.67 29.50 14.73
CA ARG A 60 -2.17 28.25 15.28
C ARG A 60 -3.25 27.18 15.38
N ALA A 61 -4.43 27.54 15.85
CA ALA A 61 -5.57 26.61 15.94
C ALA A 61 -5.98 26.08 14.56
N LYS A 62 -6.06 26.96 13.55
CA LYS A 62 -6.34 26.55 12.17
C LYS A 62 -5.25 25.63 11.61
N GLN A 63 -3.98 25.96 11.84
CA GLN A 63 -2.87 25.11 11.43
C GLN A 63 -2.95 23.72 12.06
N THR A 64 -3.25 23.62 13.36
CA THR A 64 -3.40 22.31 14.02
C THR A 64 -4.61 21.53 13.50
N ASP A 65 -5.73 22.20 13.19
CA ASP A 65 -6.91 21.57 12.63
C ASP A 65 -6.66 21.06 11.20
N ASP A 66 -5.95 21.85 10.38
CA ASP A 66 -5.59 21.48 9.01
C ASP A 66 -4.58 20.33 8.98
N GLU A 67 -3.60 20.30 9.91
CA GLU A 67 -2.68 19.18 10.09
C GLU A 67 -3.42 17.89 10.49
N ALA A 68 -4.38 17.98 11.41
CA ALA A 68 -5.19 16.84 11.81
C ALA A 68 -6.05 16.31 10.66
N LYS A 69 -6.70 17.21 9.89
CA LYS A 69 -7.46 16.83 8.69
C LYS A 69 -6.57 16.19 7.62
N ALA A 70 -5.40 16.76 7.36
CA ALA A 70 -4.46 16.21 6.39
C ALA A 70 -4.00 14.80 6.78
N ALA A 71 -3.77 14.55 8.08
CA ALA A 71 -3.42 13.22 8.58
C ALA A 71 -4.59 12.22 8.41
N GLU A 72 -5.82 12.62 8.72
CA GLU A 72 -7.01 11.77 8.52
C GLU A 72 -7.28 11.50 7.04
N ASP A 73 -7.17 12.50 6.17
CA ASP A 73 -7.29 12.34 4.72
C ASP A 73 -6.19 11.42 4.16
N ALA A 74 -4.96 11.51 4.67
CA ALA A 74 -3.87 10.62 4.27
C ALA A 74 -4.17 9.17 4.65
N LYS A 75 -4.63 8.92 5.89
CA LYS A 75 -5.05 7.58 6.33
C LYS A 75 -6.23 7.05 5.51
N ALA A 76 -7.23 7.89 5.23
CA ALA A 76 -8.39 7.50 4.45
C ALA A 76 -8.00 7.12 3.01
N ARG A 77 -7.08 7.90 2.40
CA ARG A 77 -6.52 7.58 1.08
C ARG A 77 -5.70 6.30 1.10
N GLU A 78 -4.87 6.09 2.12
CA GLU A 78 -4.09 4.87 2.25
C GLU A 78 -4.99 3.64 2.41
N ALA A 79 -6.00 3.70 3.27
CA ALA A 79 -6.99 2.64 3.44
C ALA A 79 -7.72 2.34 2.11
N MET A 80 -8.15 3.37 1.39
CA MET A 80 -8.79 3.22 0.08
C MET A 80 -7.85 2.60 -0.95
N GLN A 81 -6.56 2.97 -0.96
CA GLN A 81 -5.57 2.38 -1.86
C GLN A 81 -5.35 0.91 -1.54
N GLN A 82 -5.20 0.55 -0.27
CA GLN A 82 -5.04 -0.84 0.17
C GLN A 82 -6.26 -1.69 -0.20
N GLU A 83 -7.47 -1.18 -0.01
CA GLU A 83 -8.71 -1.86 -0.41
C GLU A 83 -8.78 -2.06 -1.93
N LEU A 84 -8.47 -1.03 -2.72
CA LEU A 84 -8.44 -1.12 -4.19
C LEU A 84 -7.40 -2.13 -4.67
N GLU A 85 -6.23 -2.19 -4.04
CA GLU A 85 -5.23 -3.20 -4.35
C GLU A 85 -5.72 -4.61 -4.00
N SER A 86 -6.36 -4.81 -2.84
CA SER A 86 -6.94 -6.10 -2.46
C SER A 86 -7.97 -6.55 -3.49
N LEU A 87 -8.92 -5.68 -3.85
CA LEU A 87 -9.95 -5.98 -4.84
C LEU A 87 -9.35 -6.31 -6.21
N ARG A 88 -8.28 -5.61 -6.62
CA ARG A 88 -7.57 -5.93 -7.87
C ARG A 88 -6.88 -7.29 -7.80
N ARG A 89 -6.26 -7.64 -6.67
CA ARG A 89 -5.66 -8.97 -6.45
C ARG A 89 -6.73 -10.06 -6.51
N ASP A 90 -7.84 -9.91 -5.80
CA ASP A 90 -8.92 -10.89 -5.77
C ASP A 90 -9.55 -11.09 -7.15
N LYS A 91 -9.75 -10.01 -7.90
CA LYS A 91 -10.23 -10.08 -9.29
C LYS A 91 -9.26 -10.86 -10.18
N ALA A 92 -7.95 -10.63 -10.05
CA ALA A 92 -6.94 -11.35 -10.81
C ALA A 92 -6.92 -12.85 -10.45
N VAL A 93 -6.95 -13.17 -9.15
CA VAL A 93 -7.03 -14.56 -8.66
C VAL A 93 -8.25 -15.26 -9.23
N GLY A 94 -9.44 -14.63 -9.19
CA GLY A 94 -10.66 -15.22 -9.76
C GLY A 94 -10.55 -15.48 -11.26
N ALA A 95 -9.97 -14.55 -12.02
CA ALA A 95 -9.73 -14.72 -13.45
C ALA A 95 -8.75 -15.87 -13.75
N TYR A 96 -7.66 -15.97 -12.99
CA TYR A 96 -6.70 -17.07 -13.14
C TYR A 96 -7.28 -18.41 -12.73
N GLN A 97 -8.06 -18.46 -11.66
CA GLN A 97 -8.73 -19.68 -11.21
C GLN A 97 -9.67 -20.21 -12.28
N ALA A 98 -10.45 -19.32 -12.92
CA ALA A 98 -11.30 -19.71 -14.05
C ALA A 98 -10.47 -20.31 -15.20
N LYS A 99 -9.29 -19.76 -15.50
CA LYS A 99 -8.39 -20.33 -16.51
C LYS A 99 -7.83 -21.69 -16.14
N PHE A 100 -7.45 -21.91 -14.88
CA PHE A 100 -6.99 -23.24 -14.44
C PHE A 100 -8.14 -24.27 -14.44
N LEU A 101 -9.36 -23.87 -14.07
CA LEU A 101 -10.55 -24.71 -14.20
C LEU A 101 -10.83 -25.07 -15.67
N GLU A 102 -10.74 -24.11 -16.60
CA GLU A 102 -10.86 -24.35 -18.04
C GLU A 102 -9.81 -25.35 -18.57
N LEU A 103 -8.61 -25.36 -17.98
CA LEU A 103 -7.55 -26.33 -18.30
C LEU A 103 -7.79 -27.73 -17.71
N GLY A 104 -8.82 -27.89 -16.88
CA GLY A 104 -9.20 -29.18 -16.29
C GLY A 104 -8.64 -29.44 -14.90
N TYR A 105 -8.04 -28.44 -14.25
CA TYR A 105 -7.65 -28.55 -12.85
C TYR A 105 -8.90 -28.71 -11.97
N ASP A 106 -8.78 -29.44 -10.87
CA ASP A 106 -9.82 -29.44 -9.85
C ASP A 106 -9.91 -28.08 -9.15
N ALA A 107 -11.03 -27.82 -8.47
CA ALA A 107 -11.31 -26.53 -7.86
C ALA A 107 -10.26 -26.08 -6.83
N THR A 108 -9.64 -27.02 -6.10
CA THR A 108 -8.64 -26.72 -5.08
C THR A 108 -7.31 -26.37 -5.76
N ALA A 109 -6.83 -27.23 -6.65
CA ALA A 109 -5.59 -26.99 -7.37
C ALA A 109 -5.65 -25.72 -8.24
N ALA A 110 -6.80 -25.44 -8.86
CA ALA A 110 -7.03 -24.21 -9.61
C ALA A 110 -6.97 -22.95 -8.71
N ALA A 111 -7.58 -22.99 -7.52
CA ALA A 111 -7.54 -21.88 -6.58
C ALA A 111 -6.12 -21.61 -6.07
N ASP A 112 -5.38 -22.66 -5.74
CA ASP A 112 -4.02 -22.54 -5.21
C ASP A 112 -3.03 -22.08 -6.28
N ALA A 113 -3.11 -22.63 -7.51
CA ALA A 113 -2.29 -22.20 -8.63
C ALA A 113 -2.59 -20.74 -9.03
N ALA A 114 -3.85 -20.31 -8.97
CA ALA A 114 -4.25 -18.92 -9.24
C ALA A 114 -3.70 -17.94 -8.21
N LYS A 115 -3.75 -18.29 -6.92
CA LYS A 115 -3.15 -17.48 -5.84
C LYS A 115 -1.64 -17.39 -6.00
N ALA A 116 -0.97 -18.51 -6.27
CA ALA A 116 0.47 -18.55 -6.51
C ALA A 116 0.86 -17.69 -7.72
N LEU A 117 0.10 -17.77 -8.82
CA LEU A 117 0.34 -16.97 -10.01
C LEU A 117 0.19 -15.46 -9.73
N GLN A 118 -0.84 -15.07 -8.99
CA GLN A 118 -1.02 -13.66 -8.61
C GLN A 118 0.05 -13.17 -7.63
N ALA A 119 0.57 -14.04 -6.76
CA ALA A 119 1.64 -13.73 -5.83
C ALA A 119 3.05 -13.76 -6.49
N GLY A 120 3.16 -14.15 -7.76
CA GLY A 120 4.45 -14.32 -8.45
C GLY A 120 5.26 -15.53 -7.97
N GLU A 121 4.62 -16.48 -7.28
CA GLU A 121 5.24 -17.70 -6.77
C GLU A 121 5.29 -18.79 -7.85
N PHE A 122 6.09 -18.53 -8.90
CA PHE A 122 6.11 -19.40 -10.09
C PHE A 122 6.55 -20.83 -9.81
N ASP A 123 7.40 -21.06 -8.81
CA ASP A 123 7.79 -22.42 -8.40
C ASP A 123 6.57 -23.26 -7.98
N LYS A 124 5.61 -22.65 -7.27
CA LYS A 124 4.36 -23.33 -6.87
C LYS A 124 3.45 -23.54 -8.08
N VAL A 125 3.41 -22.60 -9.02
CA VAL A 125 2.64 -22.75 -10.27
C VAL A 125 3.18 -23.92 -11.09
N PHE A 126 4.51 -24.02 -11.25
CA PHE A 126 5.14 -25.12 -11.98
C PHE A 126 4.98 -26.45 -11.25
N ALA A 127 5.06 -26.48 -9.92
CA ALA A 127 4.79 -27.69 -9.14
C ALA A 127 3.33 -28.17 -9.33
N ALA A 128 2.36 -27.26 -9.30
CA ALA A 128 0.96 -27.58 -9.57
C ALA A 128 0.77 -28.12 -11.00
N GLN A 129 1.45 -27.51 -11.99
CA GLN A 129 1.43 -27.96 -13.38
C GLN A 129 2.05 -29.35 -13.56
N ALA A 130 3.17 -29.63 -12.90
CA ALA A 130 3.80 -30.94 -12.93
C ALA A 130 2.87 -32.01 -12.34
N ALA A 131 2.28 -31.73 -11.17
CA ALA A 131 1.33 -32.62 -10.52
C ALA A 131 0.09 -32.89 -11.40
N PHE A 132 -0.45 -31.86 -12.04
CA PHE A 132 -1.55 -31.99 -12.98
C PHE A 132 -1.19 -32.90 -14.17
N ILE A 133 -0.05 -32.65 -14.83
CA ILE A 133 0.41 -33.46 -15.96
C ILE A 133 0.57 -34.93 -15.56
N ASP A 134 1.16 -35.21 -14.40
CA ASP A 134 1.34 -36.58 -13.92
C ASP A 134 0.01 -37.26 -13.61
N ALA A 135 -0.94 -36.54 -13.00
CA ALA A 135 -2.29 -37.05 -12.76
C ALA A 135 -3.01 -37.35 -14.08
N THR A 136 -2.95 -36.44 -15.06
CA THR A 136 -3.57 -36.64 -16.39
C THR A 136 -2.95 -37.83 -17.13
N LYS A 137 -1.62 -37.99 -17.08
CA LYS A 137 -0.93 -39.15 -17.69
C LYS A 137 -1.38 -40.47 -17.06
N LYS A 138 -1.46 -40.53 -15.72
CA LYS A 138 -1.94 -41.71 -14.99
C LYS A 138 -3.39 -42.04 -15.34
N ALA A 139 -4.26 -41.04 -15.37
CA ALA A 139 -5.66 -41.21 -15.74
C ALA A 139 -5.80 -41.69 -17.20
N ALA A 140 -5.00 -41.14 -18.13
CA ALA A 140 -4.98 -41.59 -19.52
C ALA A 140 -4.51 -43.04 -19.65
N ALA A 141 -3.46 -43.45 -18.92
CA ALA A 141 -2.98 -44.83 -18.91
C ALA A 141 -4.02 -45.81 -18.33
N ALA A 142 -4.66 -45.45 -17.22
CA ALA A 142 -5.74 -46.25 -16.63
C ALA A 142 -6.93 -46.39 -17.60
N GLY A 143 -7.40 -45.30 -18.18
CA GLY A 143 -8.49 -45.33 -19.15
C GLY A 143 -8.16 -46.09 -20.44
N ALA A 144 -6.88 -46.15 -20.83
CA ALA A 144 -6.42 -46.97 -21.95
C ALA A 144 -6.44 -48.47 -21.60
N LEU A 145 -6.05 -48.84 -20.37
CA LEU A 145 -6.12 -50.21 -19.87
C LEU A 145 -7.58 -50.69 -19.77
N ASP A 146 -8.50 -49.84 -19.31
CA ASP A 146 -9.94 -50.17 -19.21
C ASP A 146 -10.59 -50.39 -20.59
N LYS A 147 -10.11 -49.69 -21.62
CA LYS A 147 -10.58 -49.82 -23.01
C LYS A 147 -9.86 -50.89 -23.81
N GLN A 148 -8.79 -51.47 -23.26
CA GLN A 148 -8.18 -52.62 -23.89
C GLN A 148 -9.23 -53.74 -23.88
N PRO A 149 -9.62 -54.31 -25.04
CA PRO A 149 -10.54 -55.44 -25.04
C PRO A 149 -9.96 -56.45 -24.08
N GLY A 150 -10.75 -56.81 -23.05
CA GLY A 150 -10.30 -57.72 -22.03
C GLY A 150 -9.64 -58.88 -22.73
N LEU A 151 -8.34 -59.07 -22.50
CA LEU A 151 -7.80 -60.40 -22.68
C LEU A 151 -8.72 -61.21 -21.77
N SER A 152 -9.59 -62.00 -22.39
CA SER A 152 -10.18 -63.15 -21.71
C SER A 152 -9.05 -63.75 -20.88
N HIS A 153 -9.35 -64.31 -19.72
CA HIS A 153 -8.44 -65.28 -19.12
C HIS A 153 -8.40 -66.49 -20.08
N GLY A 154 -7.94 -66.28 -21.31
CA GLY A 154 -7.53 -67.29 -22.22
C GLY A 154 -6.31 -67.88 -21.57
N ASP A 155 -6.39 -69.19 -21.37
CA ASP A 155 -5.28 -70.01 -20.91
C ASP A 155 -3.97 -69.44 -21.45
N PRO A 156 -2.96 -69.25 -20.58
CA PRO A 156 -1.74 -68.56 -20.96
C PRO A 156 -1.26 -69.16 -22.27
N VAL A 157 -1.12 -68.32 -23.31
CA VAL A 157 -0.70 -68.69 -24.66
C VAL A 157 0.67 -69.37 -24.52
N GLY A 158 0.66 -70.69 -24.35
CA GLY A 158 1.82 -71.43 -23.87
C GLY A 158 1.52 -72.65 -23.00
N ALA A 159 0.43 -72.72 -22.23
CA ALA A 159 0.11 -73.90 -21.42
C ALA A 159 -0.39 -75.06 -22.29
N GLU A 160 -1.35 -74.82 -23.19
CA GLU A 160 -1.80 -75.82 -24.17
C GLU A 160 -0.63 -76.28 -25.06
N ALA A 161 0.20 -75.34 -25.52
CA ALA A 161 1.35 -75.62 -26.36
C ALA A 161 2.44 -76.40 -25.62
N LYS A 162 2.71 -76.07 -24.34
CA LYS A 162 3.63 -76.84 -23.48
C LYS A 162 3.11 -78.24 -23.21
N LYS A 163 1.81 -78.38 -22.89
CA LYS A 163 1.18 -79.67 -22.63
C LYS A 163 1.19 -80.56 -23.88
N GLN A 164 0.89 -79.98 -25.05
CA GLN A 164 1.01 -80.68 -26.33
C GLN A 164 2.46 -81.06 -26.66
N ALA A 165 3.43 -80.19 -26.35
CA ALA A 165 4.85 -80.49 -26.54
C ALA A 165 5.34 -81.62 -25.60
N GLU A 166 4.91 -81.63 -24.33
CA GLU A 166 5.20 -82.71 -23.37
C GLU A 166 4.56 -84.02 -23.80
N ILE A 167 3.28 -84.01 -24.20
CA ILE A 167 2.58 -85.21 -24.69
C ILE A 167 3.26 -85.75 -25.96
N ALA A 168 3.68 -84.87 -26.88
CA ALA A 168 4.41 -85.27 -28.08
C ALA A 168 5.79 -85.86 -27.75
N ALA A 169 6.50 -85.28 -26.78
CA ALA A 169 7.78 -85.82 -26.30
C ALA A 169 7.61 -87.20 -25.65
N LEU A 170 6.57 -87.37 -24.82
CA LEU A 170 6.26 -88.64 -24.16
C LEU A 170 5.88 -89.72 -25.17
N ARG A 171 5.04 -89.39 -26.17
CA ARG A 171 4.70 -90.32 -27.25
C ARG A 171 5.91 -90.74 -28.07
N ARG A 172 6.80 -89.80 -28.39
CA ARG A 172 8.04 -90.11 -29.10
C ARG A 172 8.94 -91.04 -28.29
N TYR A 173 9.06 -90.82 -26.98
CA TYR A 173 9.80 -91.72 -26.09
C TYR A 173 9.18 -93.12 -26.03
N MET A 174 7.85 -93.20 -26.05
CA MET A 174 7.10 -94.46 -26.02
C MET A 174 6.93 -95.11 -27.41
N GLY A 175 7.50 -94.52 -28.48
CA GLY A 175 7.39 -95.04 -29.86
C GLY A 175 6.01 -94.90 -30.50
N LEU A 176 5.12 -94.07 -29.96
CA LEU A 176 3.80 -93.81 -30.52
C LEU A 176 3.83 -92.73 -31.61
N PRO A 177 3.03 -92.87 -32.68
CA PRO A 177 2.94 -91.88 -33.75
C PRO A 177 2.35 -90.54 -33.26
N PRO A 178 2.66 -89.42 -33.95
CA PRO A 178 2.14 -88.10 -33.60
C PRO A 178 0.61 -88.06 -33.72
N GLU A 179 -0.02 -87.28 -32.85
CA GLU A 179 -1.47 -87.09 -32.83
C GLU A 179 -1.92 -86.38 -34.12
N LYS A 180 -2.90 -86.95 -34.83
CA LYS A 180 -3.53 -86.28 -35.98
C LYS A 180 -4.37 -85.12 -35.45
N LYS A 181 -4.04 -83.89 -35.87
CA LYS A 181 -4.92 -82.73 -35.68
C LYS A 181 -6.20 -82.96 -36.49
N GLY A 182 -7.34 -83.04 -35.81
CA GLY A 182 -8.68 -82.98 -36.41
C GLY A 182 -9.05 -81.55 -36.77
#